data_AF-A0A3N6RTY6-F1
#
_entry.id   AF-A0A3N6RTY6-F1
#
_cell.length_a   1.000
_cell.length_b   1.000
_cell.length_c   1.000
_cell.angle_alpha   90.00
_cell.angle_beta   90.00
_cell.angle_gamma   90.00
#
_symmetry.space_group_name_H-M   'P 1'
#
loop_
_entity.id
_entity.type
_entity.pdbx_description
1 polymer ?
#
loop_
_entity_poly.entity_id
_entity_poly.type
_entity_poly.pdbx_seq_one_letter_code
_entity_poly.pdbx_strand_id
1 'polypeptide(L)'
;MLIMERLKSPPPLMIVSDLDHTMVDHQDHDNLSLLRFNSLWEDAYRRDSLLVFSTARSPILYKELRKEKPLLTPDIIVTSIGTEIAFGNSMVPDHSWVETLNTDKWNREIVLEETSKFPELTLQPKTEQRLHKVSFYIDEGKGEAVTKELSHLLEKRGLDVKIIHSWGMNLDVIPRGGGKGEALEYLLKKLKAEGMSPVNTLACGDSEHDAELFSIPDVHGVMVSNSQEELLKWHTENALNNSKLIHSSERCADGILQAIDYFKLGPTLSPRDSSEFLNGKADIANHGQEVVRFYLFYERLRRGEIKKYETYIASFKEACHQDAVFFHPAGGEKSLRDTIDELKKYNGNRSGKKFWVWVDQVRVIDKIPGKCIVKFDKWEQCEDERKCCTTTVEFSSKGGGCLVWEQVKQIWSEKSELNDENSCWII
;
A
#
# COMPACT_ATOMS: atom_id res chain seq x y z
N MET A 1 4.55 -11.85 -15.95
CA MET A 1 4.15 -11.75 -14.52
C MET A 1 2.93 -10.83 -14.43
N LEU A 2 1.92 -11.09 -13.57
CA LEU A 2 0.64 -10.36 -13.51
C LEU A 2 0.74 -8.81 -13.40
N ILE A 3 1.88 -8.28 -12.94
CA ILE A 3 2.18 -6.84 -12.90
C ILE A 3 2.23 -6.23 -14.31
N MET A 4 2.63 -7.02 -15.31
CA MET A 4 2.83 -6.58 -16.69
C MET A 4 1.53 -6.37 -17.47
N GLU A 5 0.38 -6.86 -17.00
CA GLU A 5 -0.89 -6.70 -17.72
C GLU A 5 -1.41 -5.25 -17.65
N ARG A 6 -1.09 -4.52 -16.57
CA ARG A 6 -1.49 -3.11 -16.39
C ARG A 6 -0.49 -2.15 -17.07
N LEU A 7 0.80 -2.38 -16.90
CA LEU A 7 1.84 -1.44 -17.30
C LEU A 7 2.18 -1.61 -18.79
N LYS A 8 2.00 -0.55 -19.57
CA LYS A 8 2.30 -0.53 -21.03
C LYS A 8 3.63 0.12 -21.38
N SER A 9 4.25 0.76 -20.41
CA SER A 9 5.50 1.50 -20.53
C SER A 9 6.21 1.47 -19.18
N PRO A 10 7.51 1.82 -19.13
CA PRO A 10 8.22 2.08 -17.88
C PRO A 10 7.37 2.91 -16.89
N PRO A 11 7.22 2.46 -15.64
CA PRO A 11 6.39 3.16 -14.68
C PRO A 11 7.02 4.52 -14.33
N PRO A 12 6.25 5.63 -14.36
CA PRO A 12 6.80 6.96 -14.02
C PRO A 12 7.32 7.03 -12.59
N LEU A 13 6.69 6.30 -11.68
CA LEU A 13 7.05 6.22 -10.27
C LEU A 13 6.91 4.79 -9.75
N MET A 14 7.86 4.37 -8.94
CA MET A 14 7.75 3.22 -8.05
C MET A 14 7.94 3.70 -6.61
N ILE A 15 6.93 3.50 -5.75
CA ILE A 15 7.05 3.74 -4.31
C ILE A 15 7.36 2.42 -3.62
N VAL A 16 8.39 2.42 -2.77
CA VAL A 16 8.84 1.28 -1.96
C VAL A 16 8.79 1.71 -0.51
N SER A 17 7.71 1.37 0.18
CA SER A 17 7.48 1.86 1.54
C SER A 17 7.55 0.75 2.57
N ASP A 18 8.20 1.00 3.70
CA ASP A 18 7.88 0.25 4.91
C ASP A 18 6.43 0.48 5.34
N LEU A 19 5.90 -0.40 6.18
CA LEU A 19 4.54 -0.38 6.67
C LEU A 19 4.44 0.28 8.04
N ASP A 20 4.88 -0.42 9.09
CA ASP A 20 4.75 0.03 10.46
C ASP A 20 5.53 1.31 10.68
N HIS A 21 4.89 2.34 11.25
CA HIS A 21 5.51 3.65 11.50
C HIS A 21 6.00 4.42 10.25
N THR A 22 5.81 3.89 9.04
CA THR A 22 6.09 4.58 7.78
C THR A 22 4.82 4.79 6.95
N MET A 23 4.19 3.75 6.40
CA MET A 23 2.90 3.90 5.70
C MET A 23 1.73 3.95 6.69
N VAL A 24 1.83 3.17 7.77
CA VAL A 24 0.81 3.01 8.79
C VAL A 24 1.24 3.75 10.05
N ASP A 25 0.42 4.69 10.48
CA ASP A 25 0.52 5.23 11.82
C ASP A 25 -0.36 4.40 12.78
N HIS A 26 0.29 3.78 13.76
CA HIS A 26 -0.40 3.04 14.82
C HIS A 26 -1.02 3.97 15.87
N GLN A 27 -0.64 5.24 15.89
CA GLN A 27 -1.20 6.28 16.76
C GLN A 27 -2.37 7.02 16.09
N ASP A 28 -2.53 6.89 14.77
CA ASP A 28 -3.69 7.42 14.04
C ASP A 28 -4.85 6.41 14.07
N HIS A 29 -5.80 6.66 14.97
CA HIS A 29 -6.99 5.82 15.13
C HIS A 29 -8.02 6.01 14.00
N ASP A 30 -7.87 7.02 13.16
CA ASP A 30 -8.77 7.31 12.03
C ASP A 30 -8.13 6.94 10.68
N ASN A 31 -6.82 6.72 10.65
CA ASN A 31 -6.01 6.40 9.47
C ASN A 31 -6.11 7.48 8.38
N LEU A 32 -6.27 8.74 8.78
CA LEU A 32 -6.46 9.87 7.88
C LEU A 32 -5.30 10.04 6.90
N SER A 33 -4.05 10.02 7.38
CA SER A 33 -2.87 10.17 6.52
C SER A 33 -2.76 9.03 5.51
N LEU A 34 -3.05 7.79 5.94
CA LEU A 34 -3.10 6.63 5.05
C LEU A 34 -4.23 6.76 4.02
N LEU A 35 -5.43 7.19 4.42
CA LEU A 35 -6.55 7.40 3.50
C LEU A 35 -6.28 8.53 2.49
N ARG A 36 -5.55 9.58 2.90
CA ARG A 36 -5.05 10.65 2.00
C ARG A 36 -4.09 10.09 0.96
N PHE A 37 -3.11 9.28 1.38
CA PHE A 37 -2.22 8.58 0.47
C PHE A 37 -3.00 7.68 -0.50
N ASN A 38 -3.91 6.85 0.02
CA ASN A 38 -4.70 5.92 -0.80
C ASN A 38 -5.46 6.65 -1.91
N SER A 39 -6.07 7.77 -1.58
CA SER A 39 -6.90 8.54 -2.52
C SER A 39 -6.04 9.18 -3.61
N LEU A 40 -4.87 9.73 -3.24
CA LEU A 40 -3.93 10.24 -4.21
C LEU A 40 -3.39 9.12 -5.12
N TRP A 41 -3.04 7.98 -4.53
CA TRP A 41 -2.49 6.85 -5.26
C TRP A 41 -3.48 6.34 -6.32
N GLU A 42 -4.72 6.08 -5.93
CA GLU A 42 -5.76 5.57 -6.83
C GLU A 42 -6.19 6.58 -7.89
N ASP A 43 -6.17 7.88 -7.58
CA ASP A 43 -6.50 8.95 -8.53
C ASP A 43 -5.40 9.19 -9.58
N ALA A 44 -4.15 9.31 -9.12
CA ALA A 44 -3.06 9.84 -9.94
C ALA A 44 -2.06 8.79 -10.43
N TYR A 45 -1.79 7.75 -9.64
CA TYR A 45 -0.61 6.88 -9.83
C TYR A 45 -0.97 5.44 -10.20
N ARG A 46 -2.09 4.91 -9.70
CA ARG A 46 -2.51 3.50 -9.88
C ARG A 46 -2.62 3.08 -11.33
N ARG A 47 -2.74 3.98 -12.30
CA ARG A 47 -2.84 3.62 -13.71
C ARG A 47 -1.53 3.03 -14.26
N ASP A 48 -0.40 3.64 -13.95
CA ASP A 48 0.89 3.42 -14.63
C ASP A 48 2.10 3.39 -13.70
N SER A 49 1.91 3.55 -12.38
CA SER A 49 2.97 3.51 -11.37
C SER A 49 2.90 2.25 -10.49
N LEU A 50 4.00 1.91 -9.82
CA LEU A 50 4.15 0.71 -9.00
C LEU A 50 4.11 1.02 -7.50
N LEU A 51 3.27 0.30 -6.76
CA LEU A 51 3.29 0.31 -5.30
C LEU A 51 3.97 -0.96 -4.78
N VAL A 52 5.02 -0.78 -3.99
CA VAL A 52 5.76 -1.85 -3.31
C VAL A 52 5.70 -1.58 -1.81
N PHE A 53 5.27 -2.58 -1.06
CA PHE A 53 5.43 -2.58 0.39
C PHE A 53 6.66 -3.43 0.75
N SER A 54 7.51 -2.95 1.65
CA SER A 54 8.74 -3.61 2.10
C SER A 54 8.81 -3.64 3.62
N THR A 55 8.31 -4.72 4.22
CA THR A 55 8.06 -4.82 5.66
C THR A 55 8.89 -5.89 6.35
N ALA A 56 9.19 -5.66 7.63
CA ALA A 56 9.76 -6.68 8.51
C ALA A 56 8.77 -7.81 8.83
N ARG A 57 7.45 -7.54 8.76
CA ARG A 57 6.39 -8.50 9.03
C ARG A 57 6.50 -9.73 8.13
N SER A 58 6.15 -10.89 8.66
CA SER A 58 5.95 -12.08 7.84
C SER A 58 4.74 -11.97 6.92
N PRO A 59 4.63 -12.83 5.88
CA PRO A 59 3.44 -12.88 5.03
C PRO A 59 2.12 -13.06 5.79
N ILE A 60 2.16 -13.72 6.96
CA ILE A 60 0.99 -13.95 7.81
C ILE A 60 0.60 -12.64 8.50
N LEU A 61 1.55 -12.00 9.18
CA LEU A 61 1.32 -10.76 9.93
C LEU A 61 1.01 -9.56 9.01
N TYR A 62 1.54 -9.55 7.79
CA TYR A 62 1.14 -8.60 6.77
C TYR A 62 -0.35 -8.75 6.40
N LYS A 63 -0.83 -9.98 6.23
CA LYS A 63 -2.25 -10.23 5.93
C LYS A 63 -3.15 -9.82 7.09
N GLU A 64 -2.70 -9.97 8.33
CA GLU A 64 -3.41 -9.48 9.52
C GLU A 64 -3.48 -7.95 9.54
N LEU A 65 -2.34 -7.26 9.33
CA LEU A 65 -2.31 -5.80 9.25
C LEU A 65 -3.27 -5.25 8.17
N ARG A 66 -3.38 -5.94 7.03
CA ARG A 66 -4.35 -5.58 5.97
C ARG A 66 -5.81 -5.70 6.39
N LYS A 67 -6.14 -6.57 7.33
CA LYS A 67 -7.49 -6.67 7.89
C LYS A 67 -7.74 -5.53 8.88
N GLU A 68 -6.72 -5.12 9.62
CA GLU A 68 -6.81 -4.08 10.65
C GLU A 68 -6.83 -2.66 10.04
N LYS A 69 -5.99 -2.40 9.04
CA LYS A 69 -5.76 -1.06 8.49
C LYS A 69 -6.31 -0.95 7.05
N PRO A 70 -6.74 0.24 6.60
CA PRO A 70 -7.25 0.44 5.25
C PRO A 70 -6.10 0.50 4.23
N LEU A 71 -5.28 -0.55 4.16
CA LEU A 71 -4.16 -0.64 3.23
C LEU A 71 -4.63 -0.94 1.81
N LEU A 72 -4.10 -0.20 0.84
CA LEU A 72 -4.22 -0.57 -0.57
C LEU A 72 -3.54 -1.91 -0.85
N THR A 73 -3.95 -2.55 -1.94
CA THR A 73 -3.26 -3.73 -2.44
C THR A 73 -2.02 -3.29 -3.24
N PRO A 74 -0.80 -3.64 -2.80
CA PRO A 74 0.40 -3.30 -3.54
C PRO A 74 0.51 -4.16 -4.81
N ASP A 75 1.37 -3.74 -5.73
CA ASP A 75 1.76 -4.57 -6.86
C ASP A 75 2.75 -5.66 -6.44
N ILE A 76 3.68 -5.30 -5.56
CA ILE A 76 4.73 -6.16 -5.02
C ILE A 76 4.73 -6.04 -3.49
N ILE A 77 4.88 -7.16 -2.81
CA ILE A 77 5.11 -7.17 -1.36
C ILE A 77 6.43 -7.88 -1.08
N VAL A 78 7.29 -7.19 -0.37
CA VAL A 78 8.54 -7.68 0.20
C VAL A 78 8.29 -7.85 1.69
N THR A 79 8.41 -9.08 2.20
CA THR A 79 8.14 -9.43 3.60
C THR A 79 9.37 -10.01 4.27
N SER A 80 9.30 -10.15 5.59
CA SER A 80 10.35 -10.81 6.38
C SER A 80 11.71 -10.18 6.17
N ILE A 81 11.75 -8.84 6.22
CA ILE A 81 12.97 -8.03 6.13
C ILE A 81 13.69 -8.30 4.80
N GLY A 82 12.94 -8.40 3.70
CA GLY A 82 13.54 -8.60 2.38
C GLY A 82 13.83 -10.05 1.99
N THR A 83 13.53 -11.03 2.84
CA THR A 83 13.84 -12.43 2.52
C THR A 83 12.76 -13.12 1.68
N GLU A 84 11.59 -12.52 1.53
CA GLU A 84 10.50 -13.03 0.71
C GLU A 84 9.95 -11.92 -0.19
N ILE A 85 9.76 -12.21 -1.47
CA ILE A 85 9.14 -11.32 -2.46
C ILE A 85 7.93 -12.04 -3.03
N ALA A 86 6.80 -11.35 -3.13
CA ALA A 86 5.60 -11.89 -3.74
C ALA A 86 4.85 -10.84 -4.58
N PHE A 87 4.09 -11.33 -5.56
CA PHE A 87 3.45 -10.50 -6.58
C PHE A 87 1.93 -10.61 -6.60
N GLY A 88 1.28 -9.46 -6.79
CA GLY A 88 -0.16 -9.34 -7.00
C GLY A 88 -1.03 -9.79 -5.83
N ASN A 89 -2.34 -9.88 -6.09
CA ASN A 89 -3.34 -10.12 -5.04
C ASN A 89 -3.18 -11.48 -4.34
N SER A 90 -2.79 -12.49 -5.10
CA SER A 90 -2.59 -13.85 -4.61
C SER A 90 -1.27 -14.02 -3.84
N MET A 91 -0.43 -12.97 -3.77
CA MET A 91 0.92 -13.03 -3.20
C MET A 91 1.71 -14.23 -3.73
N VAL A 92 1.80 -14.35 -5.06
CA VAL A 92 2.57 -15.43 -5.70
C VAL A 92 4.05 -15.22 -5.40
N PRO A 93 4.75 -16.15 -4.72
CA PRO A 93 6.16 -15.99 -4.38
C PRO A 93 7.07 -15.88 -5.60
N ASP A 94 8.11 -15.06 -5.52
CA ASP A 94 9.18 -15.04 -6.50
C ASP A 94 10.18 -16.17 -6.23
N HIS A 95 9.99 -17.31 -6.88
CA HIS A 95 10.91 -18.43 -6.75
C HIS A 95 12.34 -18.09 -7.18
N SER A 96 12.53 -17.18 -8.15
CA SER A 96 13.88 -16.79 -8.57
C SER A 96 14.61 -16.02 -7.46
N TRP A 97 13.89 -15.19 -6.69
CA TRP A 97 14.47 -14.54 -5.51
C TRP A 97 14.88 -15.57 -4.44
N VAL A 98 13.98 -16.52 -4.14
CA VAL A 98 14.26 -17.59 -3.17
C VAL A 98 15.53 -18.36 -3.55
N GLU A 99 15.70 -18.71 -4.83
CA GLU A 99 16.90 -19.42 -5.28
C GLU A 99 18.18 -18.58 -5.12
N THR A 100 18.12 -17.25 -5.27
CA THR A 100 19.31 -16.40 -5.02
C THR A 100 19.76 -16.42 -3.56
N LEU A 101 18.84 -16.73 -2.63
CA LEU A 101 19.14 -16.84 -1.19
C LEU A 101 19.58 -18.26 -0.78
N ASN A 102 19.34 -19.27 -1.63
CA ASN A 102 19.73 -20.67 -1.41
C ASN A 102 21.23 -20.90 -1.71
N THR A 103 22.10 -20.19 -0.99
CA THR A 103 23.56 -20.35 -1.12
C THR A 103 24.08 -21.44 -0.17
N ASP A 104 25.27 -21.96 -0.45
CA ASP A 104 26.00 -22.84 0.48
C ASP A 104 26.46 -22.12 1.77
N LYS A 105 26.27 -20.79 1.82
CA LYS A 105 26.59 -19.90 2.95
C LYS A 105 25.38 -19.60 3.84
N TRP A 106 24.23 -20.20 3.57
CA TRP A 106 23.06 -20.13 4.43
C TRP A 106 22.66 -21.53 4.89
N ASN A 107 22.48 -21.70 6.20
CA ASN A 107 21.91 -22.92 6.76
C ASN A 107 21.12 -22.60 8.03
N ARG A 108 19.80 -22.74 7.94
CA ARG A 108 18.87 -22.38 9.01
C ARG A 108 19.06 -23.24 10.25
N GLU A 109 19.35 -24.52 10.07
CA GLU A 109 19.54 -25.49 11.16
C GLU A 109 20.80 -25.16 11.96
N ILE A 110 21.89 -24.75 11.31
CA ILE A 110 23.10 -24.30 11.99
C ILE A 110 22.84 -23.00 12.76
N VAL A 111 22.09 -22.05 12.20
CA VAL A 111 21.69 -20.84 12.93
C VAL A 111 20.93 -21.19 14.21
N LEU A 112 19.95 -22.09 14.13
CA LEU A 112 19.20 -22.56 15.30
C LEU A 112 20.08 -23.31 16.31
N GLU A 113 21.00 -24.17 15.83
CA GLU A 113 21.94 -24.89 16.68
C GLU A 113 22.82 -23.94 17.49
N GLU A 114 23.45 -22.96 16.84
CA GLU A 114 24.36 -22.02 17.49
C GLU A 114 23.60 -21.05 18.41
N THR A 115 22.46 -20.51 17.97
CA THR A 115 21.65 -19.59 18.79
C THR A 115 21.05 -20.26 20.02
N SER A 116 20.77 -21.57 19.99
CA SER A 116 20.28 -22.31 21.17
C SER A 116 21.27 -22.36 22.35
N LYS A 117 22.53 -22.01 22.12
CA LYS A 117 23.60 -21.96 23.13
C LYS A 117 23.65 -20.61 23.87
N PHE A 118 22.89 -19.61 23.41
CA PHE A 118 22.79 -18.29 24.02
C PHE A 118 21.55 -18.22 24.92
N PRO A 119 21.71 -18.23 26.26
CA PRO A 119 20.57 -18.12 27.17
C PRO A 119 19.82 -16.79 27.05
N GLU A 120 20.44 -15.74 26.51
CA GLU A 120 19.86 -14.42 26.29
C GLU A 120 18.88 -14.37 25.10
N LEU A 121 18.81 -15.43 24.28
CA LEU A 121 17.97 -15.49 23.08
C LEU A 121 16.76 -16.40 23.29
N THR A 122 15.57 -15.85 23.05
CA THR A 122 14.31 -16.60 23.02
C THR A 122 13.70 -16.57 21.63
N LEU A 123 13.36 -17.71 21.04
CA LEU A 123 12.72 -17.74 19.72
C LEU A 123 11.40 -16.96 19.71
N GLN A 124 11.23 -16.12 18.69
CA GLN A 124 9.95 -15.49 18.39
C GLN A 124 8.93 -16.53 17.89
N PRO A 125 7.61 -16.21 17.93
CA PRO A 125 6.55 -17.12 17.48
C PRO A 125 6.78 -17.70 16.08
N LYS A 126 6.17 -18.87 15.81
CA LYS A 126 6.29 -19.58 14.52
C LYS A 126 5.92 -18.72 13.30
N THR A 127 5.05 -17.74 13.48
CA THR A 127 4.65 -16.78 12.43
C THR A 127 5.81 -15.91 11.95
N GLU A 128 6.86 -15.72 12.76
CA GLU A 128 8.06 -14.93 12.43
C GLU A 128 9.22 -15.79 11.90
N GLN A 129 9.16 -17.11 12.09
CA GLN A 129 10.18 -18.04 11.63
C GLN A 129 9.96 -18.38 10.15
N ARG A 130 10.93 -18.04 9.29
CA ARG A 130 10.85 -18.28 7.84
C ARG A 130 12.02 -19.13 7.34
N LEU A 131 12.02 -19.42 6.04
CA LEU A 131 13.05 -20.25 5.39
C LEU A 131 14.44 -19.58 5.44
N HIS A 132 14.47 -18.26 5.21
CA HIS A 132 15.68 -17.45 5.18
C HIS A 132 15.70 -16.38 6.28
N LYS A 133 14.92 -16.56 7.35
CA LYS A 133 14.89 -15.66 8.53
C LYS A 133 14.65 -16.47 9.80
N VAL A 134 15.50 -16.25 10.79
CA VAL A 134 15.32 -16.78 12.15
C VAL A 134 15.29 -15.61 13.12
N SER A 135 14.22 -15.52 13.92
CA SER A 135 13.93 -14.35 14.75
C SER A 135 13.89 -14.68 16.23
N PHE A 136 14.45 -13.79 17.05
CA PHE A 136 14.58 -13.95 18.49
C PHE A 136 14.15 -12.68 19.21
N TYR A 137 13.67 -12.84 20.44
CA TYR A 137 13.75 -11.82 21.47
C TYR A 137 15.13 -11.93 22.14
N ILE A 138 15.73 -10.79 22.46
CA ILE A 138 17.00 -10.68 23.17
C ILE A 138 16.83 -9.95 24.50
N ASP A 139 17.52 -10.41 25.53
CA ASP A 139 17.57 -9.74 26.82
C ASP A 139 18.10 -8.29 26.70
N GLU A 140 17.48 -7.38 27.43
CA GLU A 140 17.80 -5.95 27.40
C GLU A 140 19.29 -5.68 27.70
N GLY A 141 19.92 -4.84 26.88
CA GLY A 141 21.33 -4.46 27.02
C GLY A 141 22.34 -5.55 26.61
N LYS A 142 21.90 -6.70 26.10
CA LYS A 142 22.79 -7.78 25.62
C LYS A 142 23.02 -7.78 24.10
N GLY A 143 22.25 -6.98 23.36
CA GLY A 143 22.27 -6.88 21.89
C GLY A 143 23.66 -6.87 21.25
N GLU A 144 24.51 -5.91 21.62
CA GLU A 144 25.82 -5.73 21.00
C GLU A 144 26.77 -6.92 21.24
N ALA A 145 26.84 -7.39 22.48
CA ALA A 145 27.73 -8.49 22.86
C ALA A 145 27.33 -9.80 22.17
N VAL A 146 26.04 -10.15 22.22
CA VAL A 146 25.50 -11.36 21.59
C VAL A 146 25.66 -11.30 20.08
N THR A 147 25.33 -10.18 19.44
CA THR A 147 25.46 -10.02 17.98
C THR A 147 26.91 -10.21 17.52
N LYS A 148 27.87 -9.64 18.23
CA LYS A 148 29.29 -9.75 17.90
C LYS A 148 29.81 -11.18 18.02
N GLU A 149 29.47 -11.87 19.11
CA GLU A 149 29.88 -13.25 19.34
C GLU A 149 29.22 -14.21 18.34
N LEU A 150 27.90 -14.09 18.15
CA LEU A 150 27.12 -14.91 17.23
C LEU A 150 27.62 -14.76 15.79
N SER A 151 27.92 -13.54 15.35
CA SER A 151 28.47 -13.28 14.00
C SER A 151 29.74 -14.10 13.75
N HIS A 152 30.70 -14.06 14.68
CA HIS A 152 31.95 -14.80 14.55
C HIS A 152 31.77 -16.33 14.64
N LEU A 153 30.82 -16.82 15.43
CA LEU A 153 30.49 -18.24 15.50
C LEU A 153 29.88 -18.75 14.18
N LEU A 154 28.92 -18.01 13.62
CA LEU A 154 28.28 -18.38 12.36
C LEU A 154 29.27 -18.32 11.19
N GLU A 155 30.16 -17.32 11.16
CA GLU A 155 31.25 -17.25 10.18
C GLU A 155 32.18 -18.46 10.28
N LYS A 156 32.58 -18.88 11.49
CA LYS A 156 33.38 -20.09 11.71
C LYS A 156 32.70 -21.38 11.27
N ARG A 157 31.37 -21.42 11.31
CA ARG A 157 30.56 -22.53 10.78
C ARG A 157 30.37 -22.44 9.26
N GLY A 158 30.99 -21.45 8.60
CA GLY A 158 30.99 -21.29 7.14
C GLY A 158 29.80 -20.50 6.60
N LEU A 159 29.02 -19.86 7.47
CA LEU A 159 27.85 -19.07 7.08
C LEU A 159 28.22 -17.61 6.79
N ASP A 160 27.50 -16.99 5.87
CA ASP A 160 27.55 -15.55 5.62
C ASP A 160 26.16 -14.96 5.82
N VAL A 161 26.00 -14.27 6.94
CA VAL A 161 24.70 -13.82 7.46
C VAL A 161 24.73 -12.34 7.80
N LYS A 162 23.56 -11.71 7.76
CA LYS A 162 23.30 -10.46 8.47
C LYS A 162 22.61 -10.79 9.78
N ILE A 163 23.07 -10.14 10.85
CA ILE A 163 22.38 -10.13 12.14
C ILE A 163 21.89 -8.71 12.34
N ILE A 164 20.58 -8.58 12.54
CA ILE A 164 19.89 -7.29 12.65
C ILE A 164 19.31 -7.23 14.06
N HIS A 165 19.63 -6.18 14.81
CA HIS A 165 19.18 -6.00 16.19
C HIS A 165 18.34 -4.73 16.30
N SER A 166 17.02 -4.90 16.36
CA SER A 166 16.06 -3.81 16.26
C SER A 166 15.22 -3.63 17.52
N TRP A 167 14.78 -2.39 17.75
CA TRP A 167 13.92 -2.01 18.89
C TRP A 167 14.46 -2.40 20.27
N GLY A 168 15.79 -2.60 20.39
CA GLY A 168 16.46 -3.01 21.61
C GLY A 168 16.09 -4.39 22.16
N MET A 169 15.22 -5.14 21.47
CA MET A 169 14.65 -6.41 21.97
C MET A 169 14.50 -7.49 20.90
N ASN A 170 14.63 -7.17 19.61
CA ASN A 170 14.49 -8.13 18.53
C ASN A 170 15.84 -8.40 17.88
N LEU A 171 16.10 -9.67 17.56
CA LEU A 171 17.28 -10.08 16.80
C LEU A 171 16.87 -11.00 15.66
N ASP A 172 17.23 -10.62 14.44
CA ASP A 172 16.95 -11.38 13.22
C ASP A 172 18.26 -11.84 12.56
N VAL A 173 18.32 -13.11 12.19
CA VAL A 173 19.42 -13.69 11.41
C VAL A 173 18.89 -14.06 10.02
N ILE A 174 19.48 -13.46 8.99
CA ILE A 174 19.13 -13.65 7.58
C ILE A 174 20.39 -13.93 6.75
N PRO A 175 20.30 -14.54 5.55
CA PRO A 175 21.46 -14.68 4.67
C PRO A 175 21.98 -13.30 4.24
N ARG A 176 23.29 -13.18 4.00
CA ARG A 176 23.93 -11.92 3.57
C ARG A 176 23.29 -11.29 2.33
N GLY A 177 22.87 -12.11 1.38
CA GLY A 177 22.21 -11.65 0.14
C GLY A 177 20.75 -11.23 0.32
N GLY A 178 20.18 -11.38 1.53
CA GLY A 178 18.85 -10.87 1.86
C GLY A 178 18.92 -9.48 2.52
N GLY A 179 17.75 -8.89 2.75
CA GLY A 179 17.63 -7.53 3.27
C GLY A 179 16.68 -6.69 2.41
N LYS A 180 16.16 -5.59 2.97
CA LYS A 180 15.25 -4.70 2.21
C LYS A 180 15.98 -4.05 1.03
N GLY A 181 17.27 -3.70 1.19
CA GLY A 181 18.09 -3.14 0.11
C GLY A 181 18.32 -4.13 -1.04
N GLU A 182 18.77 -5.35 -0.73
CA GLU A 182 19.03 -6.39 -1.74
C GLU A 182 17.75 -6.79 -2.49
N ALA A 183 16.63 -6.90 -1.77
CA ALA A 183 15.34 -7.15 -2.39
C ALA A 183 14.96 -6.03 -3.39
N LEU A 184 15.17 -4.76 -3.03
CA LEU A 184 14.94 -3.63 -3.93
C LEU A 184 15.89 -3.66 -5.14
N GLU A 185 17.18 -3.90 -4.94
CA GLU A 185 18.12 -4.03 -6.05
C GLU A 185 17.73 -5.15 -7.02
N TYR A 186 17.33 -6.30 -6.48
CA TYR A 186 16.87 -7.43 -7.26
C TYR A 186 15.63 -7.06 -8.07
N LEU A 187 14.64 -6.40 -7.46
CA LEU A 187 13.44 -5.93 -8.16
C LEU A 187 13.77 -4.93 -9.28
N LEU A 188 14.64 -3.96 -9.04
CA LEU A 188 15.07 -2.99 -10.04
C LEU A 188 15.78 -3.69 -11.21
N LYS A 189 16.68 -4.65 -10.94
CA LYS A 189 17.36 -5.46 -11.96
C LYS A 189 16.36 -6.29 -12.77
N LYS A 190 15.40 -6.94 -12.09
CA LYS A 190 14.33 -7.73 -12.72
C LYS A 190 13.47 -6.87 -13.65
N LEU A 191 12.97 -5.73 -13.15
CA LEU A 191 12.17 -4.78 -13.93
C LEU A 191 12.95 -4.23 -15.13
N LYS A 192 14.23 -3.92 -14.96
CA LYS A 192 15.11 -3.48 -16.06
C LYS A 192 15.27 -4.55 -17.13
N ALA A 193 15.49 -5.82 -16.75
CA ALA A 193 15.59 -6.93 -17.68
C ALA A 193 14.29 -7.16 -18.47
N GLU A 194 13.15 -6.82 -17.87
CA GLU A 194 11.83 -6.86 -18.47
C GLU A 194 11.49 -5.61 -19.32
N GLY A 195 12.40 -4.63 -19.43
CA GLY A 195 12.17 -3.38 -20.16
C GLY A 195 11.26 -2.38 -19.42
N MET A 196 11.05 -2.59 -18.12
CA MET A 196 10.10 -1.86 -17.27
C MET A 196 10.79 -1.13 -16.11
N SER A 197 12.02 -0.66 -16.33
CA SER A 197 12.77 0.11 -15.33
C SER A 197 11.98 1.37 -14.93
N PRO A 198 11.65 1.58 -13.65
CA PRO A 198 10.96 2.80 -13.22
C PRO A 198 11.76 4.05 -13.58
N VAL A 199 11.06 5.12 -13.95
CA VAL A 199 11.68 6.42 -14.23
C VAL A 199 12.18 7.04 -12.92
N ASN A 200 11.35 6.98 -11.88
CA ASN A 200 11.71 7.38 -10.52
C ASN A 200 11.38 6.27 -9.54
N THR A 201 12.20 6.13 -8.51
CA THR A 201 11.92 5.25 -7.36
C THR A 201 12.00 6.08 -6.08
N LEU A 202 11.00 5.96 -5.21
CA LEU A 202 10.97 6.57 -3.89
C LEU A 202 10.92 5.47 -2.83
N ALA A 203 11.99 5.32 -2.04
CA ALA A 203 12.04 4.50 -0.85
C ALA A 203 11.57 5.28 0.38
N CYS A 204 10.78 4.66 1.25
CA CYS A 204 10.23 5.28 2.46
C CYS A 204 10.48 4.35 3.66
N GLY A 205 10.96 4.91 4.77
CA GLY A 205 11.23 4.15 5.98
C GLY A 205 11.36 5.01 7.23
N ASP A 206 11.41 4.35 8.38
CA ASP A 206 11.53 4.97 9.71
C ASP A 206 12.57 4.29 10.60
N SER A 207 13.07 3.12 10.20
CA SER A 207 13.93 2.28 11.04
C SER A 207 15.25 1.90 10.36
N GLU A 208 16.15 1.32 11.15
CA GLU A 208 17.42 0.76 10.67
C GLU A 208 17.27 -0.29 9.54
N HIS A 209 16.14 -1.01 9.49
CA HIS A 209 15.86 -1.96 8.41
C HIS A 209 15.78 -1.28 7.04
N ASP A 210 15.50 0.02 7.03
CA ASP A 210 15.27 0.82 5.83
C ASP A 210 16.54 1.55 5.36
N ALA A 211 17.59 1.60 6.18
CA ALA A 211 18.86 2.25 5.86
C ALA A 211 19.46 1.74 4.53
N GLU A 212 19.36 0.43 4.28
CA GLU A 212 19.83 -0.18 3.05
C GLU A 212 19.05 0.29 1.82
N LEU A 213 17.75 0.61 1.97
CA LEU A 213 16.93 1.15 0.87
C LEU A 213 17.45 2.52 0.40
N PHE A 214 17.95 3.33 1.34
CA PHE A 214 18.47 4.67 1.06
C PHE A 214 19.90 4.67 0.49
N SER A 215 20.56 3.51 0.50
CA SER A 215 21.90 3.32 -0.06
C SER A 215 21.88 2.91 -1.54
N ILE A 216 20.69 2.58 -2.08
CA ILE A 216 20.56 2.13 -3.46
C ILE A 216 20.80 3.31 -4.42
N PRO A 217 21.71 3.18 -5.41
CA PRO A 217 21.97 4.23 -6.38
C PRO A 217 20.72 4.65 -7.13
N ASP A 218 20.60 5.96 -7.36
CA ASP A 218 19.51 6.59 -8.10
C ASP A 218 18.09 6.47 -7.51
N VAL A 219 17.96 5.97 -6.29
CA VAL A 219 16.70 5.96 -5.55
C VAL A 219 16.54 7.24 -4.74
N HIS A 220 15.37 7.86 -4.80
CA HIS A 220 14.96 8.90 -3.87
C HIS A 220 14.57 8.26 -2.54
N GLY A 221 14.90 8.88 -1.42
CA GLY A 221 14.62 8.38 -0.09
C GLY A 221 13.89 9.40 0.77
N VAL A 222 12.97 8.92 1.60
CA VAL A 222 12.37 9.70 2.68
C VAL A 222 12.43 8.92 3.99
N MET A 223 12.99 9.58 4.99
CA MET A 223 12.87 9.23 6.39
C MET A 223 11.69 10.02 6.95
N VAL A 224 10.66 9.37 7.46
CA VAL A 224 9.48 10.06 8.01
C VAL A 224 9.82 10.75 9.34
N SER A 225 9.07 11.77 9.76
CA SER A 225 9.46 12.59 10.92
C SER A 225 9.53 11.83 12.24
N ASN A 226 8.86 10.68 12.31
CA ASN A 226 8.87 9.76 13.45
C ASN A 226 9.91 8.63 13.32
N SER A 227 10.95 8.84 12.50
CA SER A 227 12.06 7.90 12.37
C SER A 227 12.78 7.69 13.69
N GLN A 228 13.27 6.48 13.89
CA GLN A 228 14.04 6.07 15.07
C GLN A 228 15.40 6.75 15.11
N GLU A 229 15.94 6.94 16.32
CA GLU A 229 17.21 7.63 16.54
C GLU A 229 18.37 6.94 15.82
N GLU A 230 18.35 5.61 15.76
CA GLU A 230 19.33 4.78 15.08
C GLU A 230 19.41 5.09 13.58
N LEU A 231 18.27 5.30 12.92
CA LEU A 231 18.23 5.67 11.51
C LEU A 231 18.70 7.12 11.29
N LEU A 232 18.34 8.04 12.19
CA LEU A 232 18.84 9.44 12.16
C LEU A 232 20.36 9.50 12.31
N LYS A 233 20.92 8.66 13.20
CA LYS A 233 22.35 8.51 13.39
C LYS A 233 23.00 7.94 12.12
N TRP A 234 22.45 6.85 11.57
CA TRP A 234 22.93 6.28 10.31
C TRP A 234 22.96 7.32 9.18
N HIS A 235 21.89 8.13 9.05
CA HIS A 235 21.82 9.20 8.06
C HIS A 235 22.95 10.21 8.22
N THR A 236 23.21 10.65 9.45
CA THR A 236 24.28 11.60 9.76
C THR A 236 25.66 11.05 9.38
N GLU A 237 25.89 9.76 9.61
CA GLU A 237 27.17 9.10 9.37
C GLU A 237 27.39 8.72 7.90
N ASN A 238 26.33 8.37 7.15
CA ASN A 238 26.46 7.73 5.85
C ASN A 238 25.87 8.53 4.69
N ALA A 239 24.89 9.40 4.93
CA ALA A 239 24.06 9.98 3.87
C ALA A 239 23.77 11.48 4.01
N LEU A 240 24.46 12.19 4.90
CA LEU A 240 24.24 13.63 5.16
C LEU A 240 24.31 14.51 3.91
N ASN A 241 25.14 14.14 2.93
CA ASN A 241 25.31 14.86 1.67
C ASN A 241 24.50 14.26 0.50
N ASN A 242 23.63 13.29 0.76
CA ASN A 242 22.81 12.66 -0.26
C ASN A 242 21.60 13.54 -0.59
N SER A 243 21.68 14.32 -1.66
CA SER A 243 20.57 15.20 -2.10
C SER A 243 19.31 14.44 -2.53
N LYS A 244 19.37 13.11 -2.70
CA LYS A 244 18.22 12.26 -3.00
C LYS A 244 17.54 11.72 -1.75
N LEU A 245 18.01 12.03 -0.55
CA LEU A 245 17.43 11.60 0.72
C LEU A 245 16.98 12.82 1.53
N ILE A 246 15.77 12.77 2.07
CA ILE A 246 15.26 13.80 3.00
C ILE A 246 14.77 13.19 4.30
N HIS A 247 14.86 13.99 5.36
CA HIS A 247 14.10 13.77 6.59
C HIS A 247 12.86 14.67 6.56
N SER A 248 11.69 14.04 6.44
CA SER A 248 10.39 14.69 6.36
C SER A 248 10.05 15.41 7.66
N SER A 249 9.33 16.54 7.58
CA SER A 249 8.68 17.16 8.75
C SER A 249 7.36 16.48 9.12
N GLU A 250 6.77 15.76 8.16
CA GLU A 250 5.51 15.05 8.31
C GLU A 250 5.71 13.58 8.71
N ARG A 251 4.72 13.07 9.45
CA ARG A 251 4.70 11.74 10.05
C ARG A 251 4.12 10.71 9.06
N CYS A 252 4.65 9.49 9.09
CA CYS A 252 4.13 8.35 8.34
C CYS A 252 3.76 8.69 6.86
N ALA A 253 2.56 8.30 6.40
CA ALA A 253 2.11 8.48 5.03
C ALA A 253 2.11 9.94 4.55
N ASP A 254 1.93 10.92 5.45
CA ASP A 254 2.03 12.33 5.09
C ASP A 254 3.48 12.73 4.78
N GLY A 255 4.46 12.07 5.37
CA GLY A 255 5.87 12.21 4.99
C GLY A 255 6.18 11.68 3.60
N ILE A 256 5.50 10.60 3.19
CA ILE A 256 5.58 10.09 1.81
C ILE A 256 4.98 11.11 0.84
N LEU A 257 3.83 11.69 1.16
CA LEU A 257 3.20 12.76 0.37
C LEU A 257 4.10 14.00 0.25
N GLN A 258 4.74 14.41 1.36
CA GLN A 258 5.71 15.51 1.36
C GLN A 258 6.90 15.20 0.44
N ALA A 259 7.42 13.97 0.46
CA ALA A 259 8.54 13.58 -0.38
C ALA A 259 8.20 13.58 -1.88
N ILE A 260 6.99 13.16 -2.25
CA ILE A 260 6.49 13.26 -3.63
C ILE A 260 6.53 14.71 -4.10
N ASP A 261 6.11 15.67 -3.26
CA ASP A 261 6.20 17.10 -3.60
C ASP A 261 7.64 17.60 -3.65
N TYR A 262 8.44 17.27 -2.65
CA TYR A 262 9.82 17.73 -2.54
C TYR A 262 10.64 17.35 -3.77
N PHE A 263 10.57 16.08 -4.18
CA PHE A 263 11.29 15.55 -5.34
C PHE A 263 10.57 15.76 -6.67
N LYS A 264 9.38 16.40 -6.67
CA LYS A 264 8.58 16.68 -7.87
C LYS A 264 8.24 15.41 -8.68
N LEU A 265 7.80 14.37 -7.97
CA LEU A 265 7.54 13.03 -8.53
C LEU A 265 6.13 12.87 -9.13
N GLY A 266 5.32 13.93 -9.13
CA GLY A 266 3.98 13.93 -9.73
C GLY A 266 3.00 14.81 -8.94
N PRO A 267 1.68 14.59 -9.09
CA PRO A 267 0.66 15.27 -8.29
C PRO A 267 0.80 15.02 -6.79
N THR A 268 0.58 16.06 -5.99
CA THR A 268 0.87 16.04 -4.54
C THR A 268 -0.35 16.24 -3.67
N LEU A 269 -1.38 16.88 -4.20
CA LEU A 269 -2.60 17.19 -3.46
C LEU A 269 -3.53 15.99 -3.45
N SER A 270 -3.77 15.41 -2.26
CA SER A 270 -4.77 14.36 -2.13
C SER A 270 -6.16 14.91 -2.48
N PRO A 271 -6.98 14.19 -3.26
CA PRO A 271 -8.37 14.54 -3.48
C PRO A 271 -9.19 14.71 -2.19
N ARG A 272 -8.74 14.10 -1.08
CA ARG A 272 -9.33 14.27 0.26
C ARG A 272 -9.10 15.62 0.90
N ASP A 273 -8.12 16.39 0.45
CA ASP A 273 -7.78 17.70 1.00
C ASP A 273 -8.46 18.83 0.22
N SER A 274 -8.88 18.55 -1.01
CA SER A 274 -9.49 19.55 -1.89
C SER A 274 -11.01 19.61 -1.72
N SER A 275 -11.51 20.81 -1.44
CA SER A 275 -12.93 21.14 -1.51
C SER A 275 -13.39 21.36 -2.96
N GLU A 276 -12.48 21.77 -3.83
CA GLU A 276 -12.71 22.04 -5.26
C GLU A 276 -12.69 20.77 -6.13
N PHE A 277 -12.18 19.65 -5.61
CA PHE A 277 -12.13 18.38 -6.34
C PHE A 277 -13.52 17.92 -6.82
N LEU A 278 -14.58 18.27 -6.08
CA LEU A 278 -15.97 18.01 -6.50
C LEU A 278 -16.46 18.97 -7.60
N ASN A 279 -15.80 20.10 -7.82
CA ASN A 279 -16.15 21.10 -8.83
C ASN A 279 -15.43 20.88 -10.17
N GLY A 280 -14.28 20.20 -10.18
CA GLY A 280 -13.46 20.03 -11.37
C GLY A 280 -14.04 19.04 -12.39
N LYS A 281 -14.42 19.52 -13.57
CA LYS A 281 -14.35 18.70 -14.80
C LYS A 281 -12.88 18.72 -15.22
N ALA A 282 -12.17 17.62 -15.08
CA ALA A 282 -10.80 17.54 -15.61
C ALA A 282 -10.82 17.84 -17.12
N ASP A 283 -9.81 18.55 -17.63
CA ASP A 283 -9.67 18.85 -19.06
C ASP A 283 -9.55 17.58 -19.92
N ILE A 284 -9.22 16.44 -19.29
CA ILE A 284 -9.21 15.11 -19.88
C ILE A 284 -9.94 14.15 -18.93
N ALA A 285 -11.03 13.55 -19.41
CA ALA A 285 -11.76 12.53 -18.68
C ALA A 285 -10.91 11.29 -18.38
N ASN A 286 -10.59 11.07 -17.10
CA ASN A 286 -9.98 9.84 -16.62
C ASN A 286 -11.02 9.05 -15.83
N HIS A 287 -11.36 7.86 -16.34
CA HIS A 287 -12.34 6.97 -15.74
C HIS A 287 -12.01 6.57 -14.29
N GLY A 288 -10.72 6.45 -13.95
CA GLY A 288 -10.30 6.13 -12.59
C GLY A 288 -10.53 7.30 -11.62
N GLN A 289 -10.20 8.52 -12.05
CA GLN A 289 -10.42 9.73 -11.26
C GLN A 289 -11.91 9.98 -11.02
N GLU A 290 -12.76 9.70 -12.00
CA GLU A 290 -14.22 9.82 -11.85
C GLU A 290 -14.79 8.85 -10.80
N VAL A 291 -14.24 7.63 -10.72
CA VAL A 291 -14.59 6.67 -9.67
C VAL A 291 -14.14 7.17 -8.29
N VAL A 292 -12.89 7.60 -8.14
CA VAL A 292 -12.36 8.15 -6.88
C VAL A 292 -13.20 9.35 -6.43
N ARG A 293 -13.54 10.23 -7.39
CA ARG A 293 -14.39 11.40 -7.20
C ARG A 293 -15.76 11.06 -6.64
N PHE A 294 -16.44 10.07 -7.25
CA PHE A 294 -17.75 9.65 -6.79
C PHE A 294 -17.73 9.09 -5.36
N TYR A 295 -16.77 8.22 -5.02
CA TYR A 295 -16.75 7.60 -3.69
C TYR A 295 -16.26 8.52 -2.57
N LEU A 296 -15.42 9.51 -2.87
CA LEU A 296 -15.09 10.57 -1.91
C LEU A 296 -16.27 11.52 -1.68
N PHE A 297 -17.04 11.83 -2.73
CA PHE A 297 -18.32 12.54 -2.58
C PHE A 297 -19.27 11.74 -1.67
N TYR A 298 -19.42 10.44 -1.95
CA TYR A 298 -20.26 9.54 -1.18
C TYR A 298 -19.89 9.49 0.31
N GLU A 299 -18.58 9.38 0.62
CA GLU A 299 -18.09 9.43 2.00
C GLU A 299 -18.50 10.73 2.71
N ARG A 300 -18.13 11.87 2.14
CA ARG A 300 -18.37 13.20 2.71
C ARG A 300 -19.85 13.52 2.82
N LEU A 301 -20.67 13.07 1.88
CA LEU A 301 -22.14 13.18 1.93
C LEU A 301 -22.68 12.45 3.16
N ARG A 302 -22.31 11.18 3.34
CA ARG A 302 -22.81 10.39 4.48
C ARG A 302 -22.35 10.95 5.82
N ARG A 303 -21.19 11.60 5.86
CA ARG A 303 -20.68 12.31 7.04
C ARG A 303 -21.32 13.69 7.25
N GLY A 304 -22.06 14.21 6.27
CA GLY A 304 -22.74 15.51 6.34
C GLY A 304 -21.79 16.70 6.15
N GLU A 305 -20.66 16.49 5.48
CA GLU A 305 -19.59 17.49 5.33
C GLU A 305 -19.78 18.39 4.10
N ILE A 306 -20.80 18.12 3.28
CA ILE A 306 -21.06 18.83 2.03
C ILE A 306 -22.32 19.71 2.17
N LYS A 307 -22.17 21.03 2.06
CA LYS A 307 -23.30 21.98 2.17
C LYS A 307 -24.23 22.04 0.96
N LYS A 308 -23.70 21.93 -0.27
CA LYS A 308 -24.45 22.02 -1.54
C LYS A 308 -24.51 20.66 -2.24
N TYR A 309 -24.81 19.60 -1.48
CA TYR A 309 -24.69 18.24 -1.99
C TYR A 309 -25.69 17.92 -3.10
N GLU A 310 -26.85 18.60 -3.12
CA GLU A 310 -27.88 18.43 -4.14
C GLU A 310 -27.38 18.80 -5.54
N THR A 311 -26.51 19.82 -5.66
CA THR A 311 -25.88 20.18 -6.93
C THR A 311 -24.97 19.07 -7.45
N TYR A 312 -24.20 18.42 -6.57
CA TYR A 312 -23.34 17.29 -6.95
C TYR A 312 -24.16 16.05 -7.31
N ILE A 313 -25.23 15.75 -6.56
CA ILE A 313 -26.16 14.67 -6.90
C ILE A 313 -26.77 14.91 -8.27
N ALA A 314 -27.27 16.12 -8.55
CA ALA A 314 -27.80 16.45 -9.86
C ALA A 314 -26.75 16.26 -10.98
N SER A 315 -25.51 16.70 -10.76
CA SER A 315 -24.40 16.53 -11.70
C SER A 315 -24.07 15.05 -11.96
N PHE A 316 -23.94 14.22 -10.92
CA PHE A 316 -23.70 12.78 -11.09
C PHE A 316 -24.88 12.07 -11.78
N LYS A 317 -26.12 12.47 -11.49
CA LYS A 317 -27.29 11.97 -12.22
C LYS A 317 -27.25 12.36 -13.69
N GLU A 318 -26.91 13.60 -14.02
CA GLU A 318 -26.75 14.05 -15.41
C GLU A 318 -25.63 13.32 -16.15
N ALA A 319 -24.59 12.89 -15.42
CA ALA A 319 -23.52 12.06 -15.94
C ALA A 319 -23.89 10.57 -16.12
N CYS A 320 -25.11 10.15 -15.79
CA CYS A 320 -25.57 8.79 -16.02
C CYS A 320 -26.45 8.70 -17.28
N HIS A 321 -26.33 7.63 -18.06
CA HIS A 321 -27.28 7.33 -19.14
C HIS A 321 -28.70 7.21 -18.57
N GLN A 322 -29.73 7.52 -19.38
CA GLN A 322 -31.12 7.50 -18.93
C GLN A 322 -31.55 6.12 -18.42
N ASP A 323 -31.09 5.08 -19.11
CA ASP A 323 -31.33 3.68 -18.79
C ASP A 323 -30.18 3.04 -17.98
N ALA A 324 -29.35 3.86 -17.32
CA ALA A 324 -28.20 3.33 -16.58
C ALA A 324 -28.65 2.44 -15.42
N VAL A 325 -27.99 1.27 -15.30
CA VAL A 325 -28.38 0.21 -14.36
C VAL A 325 -27.36 0.04 -13.25
N PHE A 326 -27.85 -0.19 -12.04
CA PHE A 326 -27.06 -0.61 -10.89
C PHE A 326 -27.47 -2.03 -10.44
N PHE A 327 -26.52 -2.96 -10.52
CA PHE A 327 -26.65 -4.30 -9.95
C PHE A 327 -26.09 -4.31 -8.53
N HIS A 328 -27.01 -4.31 -7.57
CA HIS A 328 -26.70 -4.32 -6.14
C HIS A 328 -26.10 -5.68 -5.72
N PRO A 329 -25.14 -5.73 -4.78
CA PRO A 329 -24.48 -6.99 -4.40
C PRO A 329 -25.41 -8.00 -3.71
N ALA A 330 -26.60 -7.57 -3.26
CA ALA A 330 -27.68 -8.45 -2.78
C ALA A 330 -28.55 -9.07 -3.91
N GLY A 331 -28.18 -8.90 -5.19
CA GLY A 331 -28.84 -9.54 -6.34
C GLY A 331 -29.98 -8.73 -6.98
N GLY A 332 -30.24 -7.51 -6.52
CA GLY A 332 -31.27 -6.64 -7.09
C GLY A 332 -30.75 -5.73 -8.20
N GLU A 333 -31.56 -5.53 -9.24
CA GLU A 333 -31.33 -4.54 -10.29
C GLU A 333 -32.10 -3.25 -9.97
N LYS A 334 -31.44 -2.10 -10.08
CA LYS A 334 -32.00 -0.77 -9.81
C LYS A 334 -31.60 0.22 -10.89
N SER A 335 -32.39 1.27 -11.07
CA SER A 335 -31.98 2.47 -11.81
C SER A 335 -30.80 3.13 -11.09
N LEU A 336 -29.68 3.32 -11.79
CA LEU A 336 -28.51 4.01 -11.24
C LEU A 336 -28.84 5.46 -10.90
N ARG A 337 -29.60 6.13 -11.77
CA ARG A 337 -30.03 7.52 -11.58
C ARG A 337 -30.88 7.68 -10.32
N ASP A 338 -31.81 6.76 -10.09
CA ASP A 338 -32.66 6.79 -8.89
C ASP A 338 -31.83 6.47 -7.66
N THR A 339 -30.94 5.46 -7.72
CA THR A 339 -30.02 5.13 -6.63
C THR A 339 -29.17 6.34 -6.21
N ILE A 340 -28.65 7.11 -7.18
CA ILE A 340 -27.91 8.35 -6.89
C ILE A 340 -28.84 9.42 -6.29
N ASP A 341 -30.09 9.53 -6.72
CA ASP A 341 -31.05 10.47 -6.10
C ASP A 341 -31.38 10.11 -4.65
N GLU A 342 -31.47 8.81 -4.36
CA GLU A 342 -31.74 8.29 -3.02
C GLU A 342 -30.64 8.63 -2.01
N LEU A 343 -29.42 8.93 -2.47
CA LEU A 343 -28.31 9.37 -1.61
C LEU A 343 -28.67 10.60 -0.76
N LYS A 344 -29.61 11.45 -1.21
CA LYS A 344 -30.14 12.58 -0.42
C LYS A 344 -30.68 12.15 0.95
N LYS A 345 -31.33 10.97 1.02
CA LYS A 345 -31.92 10.42 2.25
C LYS A 345 -30.87 10.08 3.30
N TYR A 346 -29.61 9.92 2.89
CA TYR A 346 -28.50 9.46 3.72
C TYR A 346 -27.49 10.55 4.05
N ASN A 347 -27.74 11.80 3.64
CA ASN A 347 -26.88 12.93 4.01
C ASN A 347 -26.74 13.02 5.54
N GLY A 348 -25.50 13.04 6.04
CA GLY A 348 -25.22 13.14 7.47
C GLY A 348 -25.61 11.92 8.32
N ASN A 349 -26.05 10.80 7.73
CA ASN A 349 -26.45 9.61 8.50
C ASN A 349 -25.30 8.92 9.25
N ARG A 350 -24.05 9.25 8.90
CA ARG A 350 -22.81 8.86 9.57
C ARG A 350 -22.08 10.04 10.22
N SER A 351 -22.76 11.16 10.42
CA SER A 351 -22.18 12.30 11.14
C SER A 351 -21.75 11.89 12.56
N GLY A 352 -20.54 12.30 12.95
CA GLY A 352 -19.94 11.96 14.25
C GLY A 352 -19.48 10.50 14.41
N LYS A 353 -19.55 9.67 13.34
CA LYS A 353 -19.08 8.28 13.34
C LYS A 353 -17.75 8.15 12.61
N LYS A 354 -16.97 7.12 12.95
CA LYS A 354 -15.80 6.73 12.16
C LYS A 354 -16.23 6.06 10.86
N PHE A 355 -16.53 6.88 9.85
CA PHE A 355 -16.99 6.41 8.55
C PHE A 355 -16.02 6.80 7.45
N TRP A 356 -15.47 5.80 6.77
CA TRP A 356 -14.47 5.96 5.71
C TRP A 356 -14.82 5.09 4.52
N VAL A 357 -14.59 5.62 3.32
CA VAL A 357 -14.78 4.91 2.05
C VAL A 357 -13.54 5.10 1.20
N TRP A 358 -12.97 4.00 0.72
CA TRP A 358 -11.88 4.08 -0.24
C TRP A 358 -12.09 3.06 -1.34
N VAL A 359 -11.46 3.33 -2.47
CA VAL A 359 -11.34 2.37 -3.57
C VAL A 359 -9.93 1.81 -3.57
N ASP A 360 -9.78 0.57 -4.00
CA ASP A 360 -8.50 -0.12 -4.12
C ASP A 360 -8.43 -0.79 -5.49
N GLN A 361 -7.26 -0.71 -6.13
CA GLN A 361 -7.00 -1.32 -7.43
C GLN A 361 -7.88 -0.80 -8.57
N VAL A 362 -8.05 0.52 -8.68
CA VAL A 362 -8.75 1.14 -9.81
C VAL A 362 -8.01 0.87 -11.11
N ARG A 363 -8.60 0.00 -11.95
CA ARG A 363 -8.00 -0.47 -13.21
C ARG A 363 -9.01 -0.45 -14.33
N VAL A 364 -8.59 0.03 -15.50
CA VAL A 364 -9.34 -0.16 -16.75
C VAL A 364 -9.07 -1.58 -17.24
N ILE A 365 -10.11 -2.42 -17.29
CA ILE A 365 -9.98 -3.83 -17.69
C ILE A 365 -10.32 -4.07 -19.15
N ASP A 366 -11.21 -3.25 -19.74
CA ASP A 366 -11.60 -3.37 -21.15
C ASP A 366 -11.78 -2.00 -21.80
N LYS A 367 -11.38 -1.91 -23.07
CA LYS A 367 -11.67 -0.78 -23.96
C LYS A 367 -12.37 -1.31 -25.19
N ILE A 368 -13.68 -1.20 -25.19
CA ILE A 368 -14.55 -1.54 -26.32
C ILE A 368 -14.73 -0.26 -27.15
N PRO A 369 -14.89 -0.29 -28.48
CA PRO A 369 -15.15 0.92 -29.25
C PRO A 369 -16.33 1.73 -28.65
N GLY A 370 -16.03 2.93 -28.15
CA GLY A 370 -16.99 3.83 -27.50
C GLY A 370 -17.30 3.56 -26.02
N LYS A 371 -16.76 2.49 -25.41
CA LYS A 371 -17.00 2.10 -24.02
C LYS A 371 -15.73 1.70 -23.26
N CYS A 372 -15.72 1.91 -21.96
CA CYS A 372 -14.60 1.62 -21.07
C CYS A 372 -15.11 0.96 -19.79
N ILE A 373 -14.47 -0.11 -19.36
CA ILE A 373 -14.84 -0.80 -18.11
C ILE A 373 -13.74 -0.59 -17.08
N VAL A 374 -14.12 -0.02 -15.92
CA VAL A 374 -13.26 0.14 -14.76
C VAL A 374 -13.65 -0.87 -13.69
N LYS A 375 -12.67 -1.57 -13.14
CA LYS A 375 -12.83 -2.50 -12.02
C LYS A 375 -11.99 -2.04 -10.83
N PHE A 376 -12.55 -2.16 -9.63
CA PHE A 376 -11.90 -1.82 -8.36
C PHE A 376 -12.61 -2.54 -7.21
N ASP A 377 -11.95 -2.63 -6.06
CA ASP A 377 -12.60 -2.99 -4.80
C ASP A 377 -13.02 -1.71 -4.08
N LYS A 378 -14.30 -1.61 -3.73
CA LYS A 378 -14.84 -0.50 -2.94
C LYS A 378 -14.99 -0.98 -1.50
N TRP A 379 -14.37 -0.25 -0.59
CA TRP A 379 -14.41 -0.51 0.83
C TRP A 379 -15.24 0.54 1.57
N GLU A 380 -16.05 0.09 2.53
CA GLU A 380 -16.63 0.95 3.56
C GLU A 380 -16.18 0.45 4.92
N GLN A 381 -15.72 1.37 5.76
CA GLN A 381 -15.54 1.15 7.18
C GLN A 381 -16.49 2.03 7.95
N CYS A 382 -17.23 1.44 8.89
CA CYS A 382 -18.05 2.16 9.85
C CYS A 382 -17.75 1.63 11.25
N GLU A 383 -17.13 2.46 12.09
CA GLU A 383 -16.53 2.03 13.34
C GLU A 383 -15.56 0.85 13.08
N ASP A 384 -15.80 -0.30 13.70
CA ASP A 384 -14.98 -1.50 13.55
C ASP A 384 -15.46 -2.42 12.41
N GLU A 385 -16.65 -2.18 11.84
CA GLU A 385 -17.19 -3.03 10.78
C GLU A 385 -16.63 -2.61 9.40
N ARG A 386 -16.08 -3.59 8.66
CA ARG A 386 -15.52 -3.36 7.32
C ARG A 386 -16.19 -4.21 6.25
N LYS A 387 -16.68 -3.54 5.21
CA LYS A 387 -17.36 -4.17 4.06
C LYS A 387 -16.63 -3.88 2.77
N CYS A 388 -16.64 -4.85 1.86
CA CYS A 388 -15.98 -4.74 0.56
C CYS A 388 -16.83 -5.32 -0.56
N CYS A 389 -16.95 -4.58 -1.66
CA CYS A 389 -17.46 -5.09 -2.91
C CYS A 389 -16.46 -4.92 -4.03
N THR A 390 -16.25 -5.97 -4.81
CA THR A 390 -15.67 -5.80 -6.13
C THR A 390 -16.70 -5.10 -7.02
N THR A 391 -16.33 -3.93 -7.50
CA THR A 391 -17.18 -3.03 -8.29
C THR A 391 -16.66 -2.96 -9.72
N THR A 392 -17.57 -3.01 -10.68
CA THR A 392 -17.30 -2.78 -12.10
C THR A 392 -18.19 -1.65 -12.59
N VAL A 393 -17.59 -0.64 -13.22
CA VAL A 393 -18.28 0.51 -13.79
C VAL A 393 -18.04 0.53 -15.29
N GLU A 394 -19.12 0.54 -16.05
CA GLU A 394 -19.09 0.75 -17.49
C GLU A 394 -19.34 2.23 -17.78
N PHE A 395 -18.42 2.82 -18.55
CA PHE A 395 -18.53 4.18 -19.03
C PHE A 395 -18.65 4.20 -20.55
N SER A 396 -19.43 5.13 -21.09
CA SER A 396 -19.36 5.55 -22.49
C SER A 396 -18.80 6.97 -22.60
N SER A 397 -18.36 7.35 -23.79
CA SER A 397 -17.88 8.71 -24.07
C SER A 397 -18.93 9.49 -24.85
N LYS A 398 -19.35 10.65 -24.32
CA LYS A 398 -20.16 11.62 -25.06
C LYS A 398 -19.25 12.62 -25.77
N GLY A 399 -19.72 13.22 -26.87
CA GLY A 399 -19.00 14.29 -27.57
C GLY A 399 -18.55 15.39 -26.60
N GLY A 400 -17.30 15.86 -26.75
CA GLY A 400 -16.67 16.82 -25.82
C GLY A 400 -15.94 16.18 -24.64
N GLY A 401 -15.70 14.87 -24.64
CA GLY A 401 -14.86 14.19 -23.66
C GLY A 401 -15.51 13.95 -22.30
N CYS A 402 -16.83 14.09 -22.17
CA CYS A 402 -17.55 13.79 -20.93
C CYS A 402 -17.80 12.28 -20.80
N LEU A 403 -17.49 11.72 -19.62
CA LEU A 403 -17.82 10.33 -19.29
C LEU A 403 -19.29 10.20 -18.93
N VAL A 404 -19.91 9.14 -19.40
CA VAL A 404 -21.29 8.78 -19.06
C VAL A 404 -21.30 7.42 -18.40
N TRP A 405 -21.85 7.34 -17.20
CA TRP A 405 -22.03 6.08 -16.47
C TRP A 405 -23.19 5.30 -17.08
N GLU A 406 -22.91 4.09 -17.55
CA GLU A 406 -23.88 3.19 -18.20
C GLU A 406 -24.34 2.10 -17.24
N GLN A 407 -23.40 1.52 -16.49
CA GLN A 407 -23.69 0.41 -15.61
C GLN A 407 -22.75 0.41 -14.41
N VAL A 408 -23.28 0.12 -13.23
CA VAL A 408 -22.49 -0.19 -12.04
C VAL A 408 -22.89 -1.59 -11.57
N LYS A 409 -21.92 -2.46 -11.37
CA LYS A 409 -22.14 -3.81 -10.83
C LYS A 409 -21.27 -4.03 -9.62
N GLN A 410 -21.88 -4.51 -8.55
CA GLN A 410 -21.20 -4.83 -7.31
C GLN A 410 -21.43 -6.27 -6.91
N ILE A 411 -20.37 -6.90 -6.40
CA ILE A 411 -20.39 -8.26 -5.88
C ILE A 411 -19.66 -8.22 -4.54
N TRP A 412 -20.27 -8.78 -3.50
CA TRP A 412 -19.63 -8.91 -2.20
C TRP A 412 -18.29 -9.63 -2.32
N SER A 413 -17.24 -9.03 -1.76
CA SER A 413 -15.93 -9.66 -1.69
C SER A 413 -15.92 -10.72 -0.60
N GLU A 414 -15.20 -11.82 -0.80
CA GLU A 414 -14.91 -12.81 0.25
C GLU A 414 -14.19 -12.20 1.47
N LYS A 415 -13.58 -11.02 1.29
CA LYS A 415 -12.92 -10.26 2.35
C LYS A 415 -13.89 -9.41 3.19
N SER A 416 -15.19 -9.41 2.86
CA SER A 416 -16.19 -8.59 3.55
C SER A 416 -16.62 -9.25 4.86
N GLU A 417 -16.65 -8.51 5.95
CA GLU A 417 -17.23 -8.94 7.22
C GLU A 417 -18.73 -8.65 7.17
N LEU A 418 -19.51 -9.61 6.68
CA LEU A 418 -20.97 -9.48 6.56
C LEU A 418 -21.65 -9.95 7.85
N ASN A 419 -22.20 -9.01 8.62
CA ASN A 419 -23.25 -9.30 9.59
C ASN A 419 -24.61 -9.02 8.93
N ASP A 420 -25.40 -10.08 8.77
CA ASP A 420 -26.50 -10.18 7.79
C ASP A 420 -27.79 -9.39 8.14
N GLU A 421 -27.82 -8.59 9.21
CA GLU A 421 -29.09 -8.09 9.74
C GLU A 421 -29.46 -6.62 9.44
N ASN A 422 -28.61 -5.82 8.77
CA ASN A 422 -29.02 -4.48 8.25
C ASN A 422 -27.90 -3.81 7.43
N SER A 423 -27.55 -4.33 6.24
CA SER A 423 -26.55 -3.63 5.42
C SER A 423 -27.12 -2.33 4.86
N CYS A 424 -26.82 -1.18 5.47
CA CYS A 424 -27.02 0.17 4.91
C CYS A 424 -26.09 0.46 3.70
N TRP A 425 -25.78 -0.56 2.91
CA TRP A 425 -25.01 -0.46 1.68
C TRP A 425 -25.92 0.10 0.59
N ILE A 426 -25.45 1.12 -0.12
CA ILE A 426 -26.30 1.86 -1.07
C ILE A 426 -25.79 1.65 -2.50
N ILE A 427 -24.54 2.03 -2.74
CA ILE A 427 -23.85 2.00 -4.03
C ILE A 427 -22.36 2.01 -3.79
#